data_AF-A0ABD5ZLL0-F1
#
_entry.id   AF-A0ABD5ZLL0-F1
#
_cell.length_a   1.000
_cell.length_b   1.000
_cell.length_c   1.000
_cell.angle_alpha   90.00
_cell.angle_beta   90.00
_cell.angle_gamma   90.00
#
_symmetry.space_group_name_H-M   'P 1'
#
loop_
_entity.id
_entity.type
_entity.pdbx_description
1 polymer ?
#
loop_
_entity_poly.entity_id
_entity_poly.type
_entity_poly.pdbx_seq_one_letter_code
_entity_poly.pdbx_strand_id
1 'polypeptide(L)'
;MDEEDVGFTTASDLREEASEPAGPDFSVDHPERTHQRSGGMRYEGGTVFVLAADGDLAAAVEAVLADGPYRYGDWFDLPMPLYLVHDDDTDDTFRVAVRDGTVELHPRSATGPEGLRAFYERLADRVGRVEVDRKR
;
A
#
# COMPACT_ATOMS: atom_id res chain seq x y z
N MET A 1 -5.45 57.56 -4.84
CA MET A 1 -6.71 57.20 -5.50
C MET A 1 -6.34 56.00 -6.34
N ASP A 2 -6.65 54.87 -5.75
CA ASP A 2 -6.08 53.55 -6.00
C ASP A 2 -6.74 52.93 -7.24
N GLU A 3 -5.91 52.39 -8.13
CA GLU A 3 -6.37 51.47 -9.18
C GLU A 3 -6.39 50.07 -8.57
N GLU A 4 -7.58 49.58 -8.22
CA GLU A 4 -7.79 48.17 -7.89
C GLU A 4 -7.82 47.36 -9.19
N ASP A 5 -6.76 46.59 -9.38
CA ASP A 5 -6.59 45.60 -10.44
C ASP A 5 -7.55 44.43 -10.17
N VAL A 6 -8.74 44.47 -10.78
CA VAL A 6 -9.74 43.40 -10.67
C VAL A 6 -9.37 42.29 -11.64
N GLY A 7 -8.43 41.44 -11.24
CA GLY A 7 -8.06 40.23 -11.95
C GLY A 7 -9.25 39.28 -12.07
N PHE A 8 -9.70 39.03 -13.30
CA PHE A 8 -10.72 38.05 -13.59
C PHE A 8 -10.10 36.65 -13.57
N THR A 9 -10.33 35.88 -12.50
CA THR A 9 -10.00 34.45 -12.42
C THR A 9 -10.72 33.71 -13.53
N THR A 10 -9.97 33.10 -14.44
CA THR A 10 -10.54 32.36 -15.57
C THR A 10 -10.95 30.96 -15.08
N ALA A 11 -11.93 30.32 -15.72
CA ALA A 11 -12.32 28.95 -15.39
C ALA A 11 -11.17 27.91 -15.52
N SER A 12 -10.06 28.30 -16.16
CA SER A 12 -8.80 27.52 -16.18
C SER A 12 -8.07 27.57 -14.83
N ASP A 13 -8.06 28.71 -14.13
CA ASP A 13 -7.45 28.85 -12.81
C ASP A 13 -8.18 28.00 -11.75
N LEU A 14 -9.51 27.89 -11.86
CA LEU A 14 -10.32 27.00 -11.00
C LEU A 14 -10.13 25.51 -11.31
N ARG A 15 -9.55 25.15 -12.46
CA ARG A 15 -9.27 23.75 -12.83
C ARG A 15 -7.88 23.30 -12.39
N GLU A 16 -6.99 24.23 -12.06
CA GLU A 16 -5.64 23.94 -11.54
C GLU A 16 -5.61 23.66 -10.03
N GLU A 17 -6.69 23.94 -9.29
CA GLU A 17 -6.83 23.62 -7.86
C GLU A 17 -7.54 22.29 -7.58
N ALA A 18 -7.95 21.56 -8.63
CA ALA A 18 -8.40 20.17 -8.52
C ALA A 18 -7.31 19.23 -9.03
N SER A 19 -6.08 19.38 -8.53
CA SER A 19 -5.27 18.19 -8.35
C SER A 19 -6.04 17.37 -7.32
N GLU A 20 -6.73 16.32 -7.77
CA GLU A 20 -7.10 15.24 -6.86
C GLU A 20 -5.90 14.99 -5.96
N PRO A 21 -6.07 14.86 -4.62
CA PRO A 21 -4.93 14.59 -3.78
C PRO A 21 -4.28 13.36 -4.39
N ALA A 22 -3.05 13.51 -4.89
CA ALA A 22 -2.31 12.39 -5.44
C ALA A 22 -2.41 11.30 -4.38
N GLY A 23 -2.95 10.15 -4.77
CA GLY A 23 -3.22 9.05 -3.84
C GLY A 23 -1.99 8.72 -2.98
N PRO A 24 -2.15 7.94 -1.91
CA PRO A 24 -1.08 7.70 -0.95
C PRO A 24 0.27 7.36 -1.61
N ASP A 25 1.34 7.95 -1.09
CA ASP A 25 2.69 7.72 -1.59
C ASP A 25 3.19 6.34 -1.15
N PHE A 26 3.46 5.48 -2.13
CA PHE A 26 4.00 4.14 -1.94
C PHE A 26 5.51 4.06 -2.14
N SER A 27 6.24 5.17 -2.10
CA SER A 27 7.71 5.13 -2.17
C SER A 27 8.30 4.22 -1.09
N VAL A 28 9.06 3.21 -1.54
CA VAL A 28 9.58 2.12 -0.70
C VAL A 28 11.06 2.31 -0.43
N ASP A 29 11.42 2.40 0.84
CA ASP A 29 12.78 2.08 1.29
C ASP A 29 12.84 0.55 1.48
N HIS A 30 13.61 -0.13 0.63
CA HIS A 30 13.69 -1.60 0.67
C HIS A 30 14.54 -2.08 1.85
N PRO A 31 14.18 -3.23 2.47
CA PRO A 31 15.03 -3.83 3.49
C PRO A 31 16.37 -4.27 2.88
N GLU A 32 17.47 -3.93 3.57
CA GLU A 32 18.80 -4.41 3.18
C GLU A 32 18.94 -5.90 3.55
N ARG A 33 19.42 -6.71 2.60
CA ARG A 33 19.64 -8.15 2.82
C ARG A 33 21.11 -8.42 3.11
N THR A 34 21.39 -8.90 4.32
CA THR A 34 22.76 -9.23 4.74
C THR A 34 22.89 -10.73 5.01
N HIS A 35 23.88 -11.36 4.38
CA HIS A 35 24.19 -12.78 4.58
C HIS A 35 25.17 -12.93 5.74
N GLN A 36 24.77 -13.63 6.80
CA GLN A 36 25.65 -13.92 7.92
C GLN A 36 26.54 -15.13 7.62
N ARG A 37 27.78 -15.13 8.12
CA ARG A 37 28.75 -16.23 7.97
C ARG A 37 28.24 -17.57 8.54
N SER A 38 27.23 -17.54 9.42
CA SER A 38 26.57 -18.70 10.04
C SER A 38 25.40 -19.27 9.23
N GLY A 39 25.16 -18.81 7.99
CA GLY A 39 24.11 -19.33 7.11
C GLY A 39 22.73 -18.69 7.33
N GLY A 40 22.61 -17.68 8.19
CA GLY A 40 21.39 -16.89 8.38
C GLY A 40 21.30 -15.70 7.41
N MET A 41 20.08 -15.36 6.98
CA MET A 41 19.79 -14.11 6.28
C MET A 41 19.06 -13.17 7.24
N ARG A 42 19.51 -11.92 7.32
CA ARG A 42 18.81 -10.87 8.04
C ARG A 42 18.25 -9.86 7.05
N TYR A 43 17.05 -9.40 7.32
CA TYR A 43 16.45 -8.21 6.71
C TYR A 43 16.44 -7.13 7.81
N GLU A 44 17.16 -6.05 7.59
CA GLU A 44 17.17 -4.86 8.47
C GLU A 44 16.58 -3.67 7.69
N GLY A 45 15.76 -2.87 8.37
CA GLY A 45 14.99 -1.78 7.76
C GLY A 45 13.82 -2.26 6.92
N GLY A 46 13.24 -1.35 6.14
CA GLY A 46 12.10 -1.59 5.27
C GLY A 46 10.88 -0.76 5.63
N THR A 47 10.27 -0.15 4.62
CA THR A 47 9.00 0.59 4.81
C THR A 47 7.86 -0.40 5.08
N VAL A 48 7.04 -0.18 6.11
CA VAL A 48 5.78 -0.90 6.31
C VAL A 48 4.61 0.05 6.07
N PHE A 49 3.68 -0.33 5.21
CA PHE A 49 2.45 0.45 5.00
C PHE A 49 1.34 -0.14 5.85
N VAL A 50 0.64 0.71 6.61
CA VAL A 50 -0.45 0.31 7.47
C VAL A 50 -1.74 0.91 6.91
N LEU A 51 -2.66 0.03 6.53
CA LEU A 51 -3.95 0.39 5.93
C LEU A 51 -5.04 0.17 6.99
N ALA A 52 -5.75 1.23 7.34
CA ALA A 52 -6.87 1.18 8.29
C ALA A 52 -8.19 1.48 7.58
N ALA A 53 -9.19 0.64 7.80
CA ALA A 53 -10.54 0.82 7.30
C ALA A 53 -11.54 0.08 8.20
N ASP A 54 -12.80 0.48 8.10
CA ASP A 54 -13.89 -0.16 8.81
C ASP A 54 -14.27 -1.51 8.18
N GLY A 55 -14.80 -2.42 9.00
CA GLY A 55 -15.33 -3.72 8.56
C GLY A 55 -14.38 -4.89 8.78
N ASP A 56 -14.69 -6.01 8.11
CA ASP A 56 -13.89 -7.23 8.20
C ASP A 56 -12.76 -7.22 7.16
N LEU A 57 -11.61 -6.69 7.58
CA LEU A 57 -10.43 -6.59 6.72
C LEU A 57 -9.83 -7.94 6.35
N ALA A 58 -10.00 -8.98 7.17
CA ALA A 58 -9.50 -10.31 6.84
C ALA A 58 -10.28 -10.87 5.65
N ALA A 59 -11.61 -10.84 5.72
CA ALA A 59 -12.46 -11.25 4.62
C ALA A 59 -12.25 -10.40 3.36
N ALA A 60 -12.08 -9.08 3.52
CA ALA A 60 -11.80 -8.20 2.39
C ALA A 60 -10.47 -8.53 1.69
N VAL A 61 -9.40 -8.75 2.47
CA VAL A 61 -8.09 -9.15 1.94
C VAL A 61 -8.17 -10.48 1.22
N GLU A 62 -8.80 -11.50 1.81
CA GLU A 62 -8.96 -12.80 1.15
C GLU A 62 -9.68 -12.67 -0.19
N ALA A 63 -10.71 -11.83 -0.24
CA ALA A 63 -11.45 -11.60 -1.47
C ALA A 63 -10.61 -10.82 -2.51
N VAL A 64 -9.79 -9.82 -2.10
CA VAL A 64 -8.82 -9.15 -3.00
C VAL A 64 -7.86 -10.17 -3.60
N LEU A 65 -7.32 -11.05 -2.76
CA LEU A 65 -6.35 -12.06 -3.17
C LEU A 65 -6.97 -13.11 -4.10
N ALA A 66 -8.22 -13.49 -3.86
CA ALA A 66 -8.93 -14.48 -4.68
C ALA A 66 -9.35 -13.95 -6.06
N ASP A 67 -9.79 -12.68 -6.14
CA ASP A 67 -10.29 -12.11 -7.41
C ASP A 67 -9.19 -11.39 -8.22
N GLY A 68 -8.09 -11.01 -7.57
CA GLY A 68 -6.98 -10.28 -8.19
C GLY A 68 -5.98 -11.16 -8.94
N PRO A 69 -4.98 -10.55 -9.60
CA PRO A 69 -3.91 -11.25 -10.30
C PRO A 69 -2.85 -11.81 -9.31
N TYR A 70 -3.30 -12.36 -8.18
CA TYR A 70 -2.42 -12.74 -7.09
C TYR A 70 -2.22 -14.24 -7.02
N ARG A 71 -0.97 -14.66 -6.94
CA ARG A 71 -0.59 -15.95 -6.37
C ARG A 71 -0.21 -15.73 -4.93
N TYR A 72 -0.95 -16.36 -4.01
CA TYR A 72 -0.69 -16.20 -2.59
C TYR A 72 -0.66 -17.53 -1.85
N GLY A 73 0.16 -17.58 -0.81
CA GLY A 73 0.17 -18.65 0.18
C GLY A 73 -0.07 -18.07 1.56
N ASP A 74 -0.86 -18.77 2.36
CA ASP A 74 -1.07 -18.46 3.76
C ASP A 74 0.01 -19.14 4.63
N TRP A 75 0.29 -18.54 5.78
CA TRP A 75 0.99 -19.23 6.86
C TRP A 75 -0.05 -19.79 7.83
N PHE A 76 -0.29 -21.10 7.72
CA PHE A 76 -1.16 -21.84 8.63
C PHE A 76 -0.72 -21.68 10.10
N ASP A 77 -1.71 -21.68 11.01
CA ASP A 77 -1.56 -21.69 12.47
C ASP A 77 -0.93 -20.45 13.12
N LEU A 78 -0.87 -19.31 12.42
CA LEU A 78 -0.53 -18.05 13.06
C LEU A 78 -1.74 -17.46 13.81
N PRO A 79 -1.51 -16.73 14.92
CA PRO A 79 -2.59 -16.06 15.66
C PRO A 79 -3.25 -14.91 14.88
N MET A 80 -2.77 -14.63 13.67
CA MET A 80 -3.26 -13.57 12.79
C MET A 80 -3.11 -13.99 11.31
N PRO A 81 -4.04 -13.60 10.42
CA PRO A 81 -3.92 -13.84 8.99
C PRO A 81 -2.63 -13.20 8.43
N LEU A 82 -1.84 -14.01 7.73
CA LEU A 82 -0.61 -13.59 7.09
C LEU A 82 -0.45 -14.31 5.76
N TYR A 83 -0.26 -13.54 4.70
CA TYR A 83 -0.13 -14.04 3.34
C TYR A 83 1.20 -13.60 2.75
N LEU A 84 1.87 -14.52 2.04
CA LEU A 84 2.91 -14.18 1.08
C LEU A 84 2.22 -14.00 -0.28
N VAL A 85 2.32 -12.80 -0.83
CA VAL A 85 1.61 -12.41 -2.05
C VAL A 85 2.61 -12.15 -3.15
N HIS A 86 2.33 -12.68 -4.32
CA HIS A 86 2.99 -12.37 -5.57
C HIS A 86 1.95 -11.81 -6.55
N ASP A 87 2.16 -10.58 -7.01
CA ASP A 87 1.34 -9.90 -8.01
C ASP A 87 1.87 -10.27 -9.41
N ASP A 88 1.07 -11.02 -10.17
CA ASP A 88 1.46 -11.46 -11.52
C ASP A 88 1.46 -10.32 -12.55
N ASP A 89 0.77 -9.20 -12.29
CA ASP A 89 0.73 -8.06 -13.21
C ASP A 89 2.00 -7.22 -13.11
N THR A 90 2.53 -7.03 -11.89
CA THR A 90 3.70 -6.18 -11.64
C THR A 90 4.99 -6.95 -11.35
N ASP A 91 4.90 -8.28 -11.21
CA ASP A 91 5.99 -9.17 -10.76
C ASP A 91 6.49 -8.84 -9.33
N ASP A 92 5.66 -8.16 -8.54
CA ASP A 92 5.99 -7.75 -7.18
C ASP A 92 5.66 -8.82 -6.16
N THR A 93 6.51 -8.94 -5.13
CA THR A 93 6.26 -9.86 -4.01
C THR A 93 6.30 -9.12 -2.69
N PHE A 94 5.26 -9.22 -1.87
CA PHE A 94 5.19 -8.60 -0.54
C PHE A 94 4.44 -9.51 0.43
N ARG A 95 4.45 -9.16 1.72
CA ARG A 95 3.58 -9.85 2.70
C ARG A 95 2.44 -8.96 3.11
N VAL A 96 1.30 -9.59 3.33
CA VAL A 96 0.08 -8.95 3.83
C VAL A 96 -0.26 -9.56 5.16
N ALA A 97 -0.33 -8.74 6.21
CA ALA A 97 -0.66 -9.15 7.56
C ALA A 97 -1.93 -8.44 8.02
N VAL A 98 -2.89 -9.15 8.60
CA VAL A 98 -4.12 -8.52 9.12
C VAL A 98 -4.12 -8.61 10.65
N ARG A 99 -4.08 -7.47 11.33
CA ARG A 99 -4.12 -7.40 12.80
C ARG A 99 -4.71 -6.10 13.29
N ASP A 100 -5.35 -6.15 14.46
CA ASP A 100 -5.80 -4.97 15.21
C ASP A 100 -6.61 -3.97 14.36
N GLY A 101 -7.44 -4.48 13.43
CA GLY A 101 -8.24 -3.64 12.52
C GLY A 101 -7.43 -2.94 11.43
N THR A 102 -6.24 -3.45 11.11
CA THR A 102 -5.36 -2.91 10.06
C THR A 102 -4.82 -4.01 9.16
N VAL A 103 -4.47 -3.63 7.93
CA VAL A 103 -3.70 -4.45 6.99
C VAL A 103 -2.30 -3.86 6.89
N GLU A 104 -1.27 -4.66 7.15
CA GLU A 104 0.11 -4.26 6.97
C GLU A 104 0.69 -4.86 5.69
N LEU A 105 1.23 -3.99 4.84
CA LEU A 105 2.01 -4.39 3.67
C LEU A 105 3.50 -4.31 4.01
N HIS A 106 4.18 -5.43 3.86
CA HIS A 106 5.62 -5.58 4.11
C HIS A 106 6.32 -5.82 2.76
N PRO A 107 6.87 -4.78 2.13
CA PRO A 107 7.66 -4.86 0.91
C PRO A 107 8.90 -5.74 1.12
N ARG A 108 9.25 -6.47 0.08
CA ARG A 108 10.49 -7.25 -0.04
C ARG A 108 11.52 -6.43 -0.82
N SER A 109 12.70 -7.00 -1.00
CA SER A 109 13.86 -6.32 -1.62
C SER A 109 13.65 -5.92 -3.09
N ALA A 110 12.60 -6.40 -3.76
CA ALA A 110 12.31 -6.10 -5.17
C ALA A 110 10.91 -5.51 -5.38
N THR A 111 10.17 -5.20 -4.30
CA THR A 111 8.78 -4.72 -4.39
C THR A 111 8.69 -3.26 -4.83
N GLY A 112 8.24 -3.01 -6.05
CA GLY A 112 7.93 -1.69 -6.54
C GLY A 112 6.72 -1.05 -5.83
N PRO A 113 6.61 0.29 -5.91
CA PRO A 113 5.43 1.01 -5.46
C PRO A 113 4.16 0.62 -6.24
N GLU A 114 4.29 0.12 -7.48
CA GLU A 114 3.18 -0.24 -8.35
C GLU A 114 2.33 -1.38 -7.78
N GLY A 115 2.92 -2.51 -7.38
CA GLY A 115 2.18 -3.63 -6.79
C GLY A 115 1.51 -3.28 -5.46
N LEU A 116 2.16 -2.44 -4.64
CA LEU A 116 1.59 -1.98 -3.36
C LEU A 116 0.38 -1.06 -3.60
N ARG A 117 0.50 -0.13 -4.56
CA ARG A 117 -0.60 0.75 -4.95
C ARG A 117 -1.76 -0.04 -5.52
N ALA A 118 -1.50 -1.00 -6.41
CA ALA A 118 -2.54 -1.82 -7.02
C ALA A 118 -3.30 -2.65 -5.97
N PHE A 119 -2.60 -3.18 -4.96
CA PHE A 119 -3.25 -3.85 -3.84
C PHE A 119 -4.12 -2.89 -3.02
N TYR A 120 -3.59 -1.72 -2.69
CA TYR A 120 -4.33 -0.68 -1.96
C TYR A 120 -5.61 -0.27 -2.69
N GLU A 121 -5.54 -0.01 -3.99
CA GLU A 121 -6.69 0.40 -4.81
C GLU A 121 -7.78 -0.68 -4.79
N ARG A 122 -7.39 -1.96 -5.00
CA ARG A 122 -8.33 -3.09 -4.97
C ARG A 122 -8.97 -3.30 -3.59
N LEU A 123 -8.25 -3.00 -2.51
CA LEU A 123 -8.80 -3.06 -1.16
C LEU A 123 -9.77 -1.89 -0.94
N ALA A 124 -9.37 -0.66 -1.30
CA ALA A 124 -10.19 0.53 -1.19
C ALA A 124 -11.49 0.44 -1.99
N ASP A 125 -11.45 -0.16 -3.19
CA ASP A 125 -12.65 -0.41 -3.99
C ASP A 125 -13.69 -1.30 -3.28
N ARG A 126 -13.24 -2.16 -2.36
CA ARG A 126 -14.11 -3.09 -1.62
C ARG A 126 -14.62 -2.51 -0.31
N VAL A 127 -13.75 -1.86 0.46
CA VAL A 127 -14.06 -1.39 1.82
C VAL A 127 -14.36 0.11 1.87
N GLY A 128 -14.16 0.82 0.77
CA GLY A 128 -14.32 2.26 0.66
C GLY A 128 -13.09 3.00 1.16
N ARG A 129 -13.30 3.90 2.13
CA ARG A 129 -12.22 4.79 2.60
C ARG A 129 -11.17 3.99 3.39
N VAL A 130 -9.94 4.03 2.91
CA VAL A 130 -8.77 3.43 3.56
C VAL A 130 -7.77 4.52 3.93
N GLU A 131 -7.43 4.61 5.21
CA GLU A 131 -6.34 5.46 5.71
C GLU A 131 -5.00 4.74 5.58
N VAL A 132 -3.96 5.47 5.17
CA VAL A 132 -2.62 4.89 4.94
C VAL A 132 -1.59 5.60 5.82
N ASP A 133 -0.88 4.82 6.63
CA ASP A 133 0.29 5.26 7.39
C ASP A 133 1.55 4.52 6.91
N ARG A 134 2.70 5.17 7.04
CA ARG A 134 3.99 4.63 6.62
C ARG A 134 4.97 4.59 7.79
N LYS A 135 5.37 3.38 8.18
CA LYS A 135 6.34 3.12 9.25
C LYS A 135 7.69 2.75 8.66
N ARG A 136 8.77 3.18 9.32
CA ARG A 136 10.17 2.89 8.96
C ARG A 136 10.88 2.23 10.14
#